data_AF-A0A0Q5PB26-F1
#
_entry.id   AF-A0A0Q5PB26-F1
#
_cell.length_a   1.000
_cell.length_b   1.000
_cell.length_c   1.000
_cell.angle_alpha   90.00
_cell.angle_beta   90.00
_cell.angle_gamma   90.00
#
_symmetry.space_group_name_H-M   'P 1'
#
loop_
_entity.id
_entity.type
_entity.pdbx_description
1 polymer ?
#
loop_
_entity_poly.entity_id
_entity_poly.type
_entity_poly.pdbx_seq_one_letter_code
_entity_poly.pdbx_strand_id
1 'polypeptide(L)'
;MIARQVASIIAEFYVFLELSDEEELNPDNAVNMIESLACHLEEMEKGFLRELVDAFAIISEDYSDEARELVRDIPYSLYLEEALAADDPVRLAELEAQRDARD
;
A
#
# COMPACT_ATOMS: atom_id res chain seq x y z
N MET A 1 -11.41 13.71 -1.14
CA MET A 1 -11.91 13.91 0.25
C MET A 1 -12.18 12.56 0.91
N ILE A 2 -12.91 11.65 0.24
CA ILE A 2 -13.11 10.28 0.73
C ILE A 2 -11.84 9.41 0.58
N ALA A 3 -11.06 9.57 -0.49
CA ALA A 3 -9.81 8.80 -0.68
C ALA A 3 -8.82 8.99 0.49
N ARG A 4 -8.64 10.20 1.00
CA ARG A 4 -7.80 10.43 2.20
C ARG A 4 -8.34 9.74 3.44
N GLN A 5 -9.65 9.74 3.65
CA GLN A 5 -10.27 9.04 4.79
C GLN A 5 -10.08 7.54 4.68
N VAL A 6 -10.27 6.97 3.48
CA VAL A 6 -10.06 5.54 3.23
C VAL A 6 -8.58 5.19 3.36
N ALA A 7 -7.66 6.02 2.83
CA ALA A 7 -6.23 5.85 2.99
C ALA A 7 -5.81 5.87 4.46
N SER A 8 -6.36 6.78 5.29
CA SER A 8 -6.08 6.81 6.73
C SER A 8 -6.53 5.53 7.43
N ILE A 9 -7.73 5.03 7.10
CA ILE A 9 -8.23 3.76 7.66
C ILE A 9 -7.30 2.61 7.26
N ILE A 10 -6.93 2.51 5.97
CA ILE A 10 -6.02 1.47 5.48
C ILE A 10 -4.66 1.57 6.17
N ALA A 11 -4.11 2.79 6.27
CA ALA A 11 -2.83 3.06 6.89
C ALA A 11 -2.81 2.69 8.38
N GLU A 12 -3.87 2.96 9.13
CA GLU A 12 -4.01 2.52 10.53
C GLU A 12 -3.90 1.00 10.66
N PHE A 13 -4.62 0.24 9.82
CA PHE A 13 -4.53 -1.21 9.83
C PHE A 13 -3.18 -1.72 9.34
N TYR A 14 -2.66 -1.15 8.26
CA TYR A 14 -1.38 -1.58 7.69
C TYR A 14 -0.23 -1.37 8.67
N VAL A 15 -0.17 -0.21 9.33
CA VAL A 15 0.82 0.08 10.38
C VAL A 15 0.67 -0.88 11.56
N PHE A 16 -0.56 -1.19 11.99
CA PHE A 16 -0.77 -2.20 13.03
C PHE A 16 -0.25 -3.57 12.61
N LEU A 17 -0.52 -4.01 11.38
CA LEU A 17 -0.08 -5.32 10.88
C LEU A 17 1.44 -5.42 10.77
N GLU A 18 2.13 -4.33 10.42
CA GLU A 18 3.59 -4.29 10.21
C GLU A 18 4.39 -4.00 11.49
N LEU A 19 3.85 -3.20 12.42
CA LEU A 19 4.58 -2.74 13.61
C LEU A 19 4.20 -3.44 14.91
N SER A 20 3.14 -4.27 14.93
CA SER A 20 2.87 -5.13 16.08
C SER A 20 3.90 -6.24 16.19
N ASP A 21 4.31 -6.54 17.43
CA ASP A 21 5.21 -7.66 17.70
C ASP A 21 4.49 -9.01 17.65
N GLU A 22 5.28 -10.09 17.66
CA GLU A 22 4.76 -11.47 17.58
C GLU A 22 3.96 -11.90 18.83
N GLU A 23 4.07 -11.16 19.94
CA GLU A 23 3.29 -11.43 21.16
C GLU A 23 1.86 -10.88 21.03
N GLU A 24 1.69 -9.75 20.33
CA GLU A 24 0.40 -9.11 20.07
C GLU A 24 -0.30 -9.67 18.82
N LEU A 25 0.46 -9.96 17.76
CA LEU A 25 -0.07 -10.40 16.47
C LEU A 25 0.77 -11.53 15.89
N ASN A 26 0.11 -12.65 15.57
CA ASN A 26 0.78 -13.74 14.86
C ASN A 26 1.23 -13.28 13.46
N PRO A 27 2.53 -13.42 13.10
CA PRO A 27 3.06 -12.91 11.83
C PRO A 27 2.41 -13.53 10.60
N ASP A 28 2.08 -14.83 10.62
CA ASP A 28 1.41 -15.48 9.48
C ASP A 28 0.01 -14.88 9.26
N ASN A 29 -0.70 -14.55 10.33
CA ASN A 29 -1.98 -13.85 10.24
C ASN A 29 -1.82 -12.42 9.72
N ALA A 30 -0.75 -11.72 10.11
CA ALA A 30 -0.45 -10.38 9.59
C ALA A 30 -0.24 -10.42 8.07
N VAL A 31 0.61 -11.33 7.59
CA VAL A 31 0.86 -11.55 6.16
C VAL A 31 -0.42 -11.88 5.41
N ASN A 32 -1.23 -12.83 5.90
CA ASN A 32 -2.50 -13.20 5.26
C ASN A 32 -3.46 -12.01 5.14
N MET A 33 -3.51 -11.13 6.16
CA MET A 33 -4.35 -9.93 6.13
C MET A 33 -3.81 -8.89 5.14
N ILE A 34 -2.50 -8.72 5.05
CA ILE A 34 -1.85 -7.83 4.07
C ILE A 34 -2.10 -8.31 2.64
N GLU A 35 -1.95 -9.61 2.37
CA GLU A 35 -2.23 -10.20 1.06
C GLU A 35 -3.70 -10.04 0.66
N SER A 36 -4.63 -10.26 1.60
CA SER A 36 -6.05 -10.04 1.38
C SER A 36 -6.37 -8.56 1.12
N LEU A 37 -5.70 -7.65 1.82
CA LEU A 37 -5.83 -6.21 1.62
C LEU A 37 -5.34 -5.82 0.22
N ALA A 38 -4.15 -6.28 -0.19
CA ALA A 38 -3.60 -6.03 -1.53
C ALA A 38 -4.58 -6.48 -2.62
N CYS A 39 -5.06 -7.73 -2.57
CA CYS A 39 -6.04 -8.27 -3.51
C CYS A 39 -7.28 -7.36 -3.64
N HIS A 40 -7.84 -6.90 -2.52
CA HIS A 40 -9.02 -6.05 -2.54
C HIS A 40 -8.75 -4.64 -3.08
N LEU A 41 -7.55 -4.09 -2.85
CA LEU A 41 -7.16 -2.79 -3.40
C LEU A 41 -6.94 -2.86 -4.91
N GLU A 42 -6.35 -3.95 -5.41
CA GLU A 42 -6.15 -4.18 -6.85
C GLU A 42 -7.47 -4.29 -7.63
N GLU A 43 -8.53 -4.81 -6.99
CA GLU A 43 -9.87 -4.92 -7.58
C GLU A 43 -10.66 -3.59 -7.60
N MET A 44 -10.14 -2.53 -6.99
CA MET A 44 -10.81 -1.24 -6.96
C MET A 44 -10.86 -0.58 -8.35
N GLU A 45 -11.83 0.32 -8.52
CA GLU A 45 -11.90 1.15 -9.72
C GLU A 45 -10.62 1.99 -9.87
N LYS A 46 -9.99 1.97 -11.05
CA LYS A 46 -8.64 2.53 -11.28
C LYS A 46 -8.54 4.03 -11.02
N GLY A 47 -9.59 4.80 -11.28
CA GLY A 47 -9.67 6.22 -10.92
C GLY A 47 -9.58 6.41 -9.41
N PHE A 48 -10.37 5.67 -8.65
CA PHE A 48 -10.33 5.72 -7.18
C PHE A 48 -9.01 5.16 -6.61
N LEU A 49 -8.49 4.06 -7.14
CA LEU A 49 -7.20 3.51 -6.72
C LEU A 49 -6.07 4.52 -6.92
N ARG A 50 -6.10 5.30 -8.02
CA ARG A 50 -5.14 6.39 -8.24
C ARG A 50 -5.26 7.49 -7.18
N GLU A 51 -6.49 7.88 -6.83
CA GLU A 51 -6.71 8.84 -5.73
C GLU A 51 -6.20 8.31 -4.38
N LEU A 52 -6.28 7.00 -4.14
CA LEU A 52 -5.74 6.36 -2.94
C LEU A 52 -4.22 6.37 -2.91
N VAL A 53 -3.56 5.99 -4.02
CA VAL A 53 -2.09 6.03 -4.13
C VAL A 53 -1.55 7.43 -3.82
N ASP A 54 -2.14 8.47 -4.41
CA ASP A 54 -1.77 9.86 -4.11
C ASP A 54 -2.05 10.25 -2.65
N ALA A 55 -3.12 9.71 -2.06
CA ALA A 55 -3.50 10.02 -0.69
C ALA A 55 -2.51 9.47 0.35
N PHE A 56 -1.94 8.28 0.14
CA PHE A 56 -0.95 7.68 1.06
C PHE A 56 0.26 8.59 1.27
N ALA A 57 0.82 9.15 0.19
CA ALA A 57 1.92 10.10 0.28
C ALA A 57 1.55 11.34 1.13
N ILE A 58 0.33 11.84 0.99
CA ILE A 58 -0.14 13.03 1.72
C ILE A 58 -0.34 12.74 3.21
N ILE A 59 -1.02 11.63 3.56
CA ILE A 59 -1.32 11.32 4.95
C ILE A 59 -0.10 10.82 5.71
N SER A 60 0.93 10.31 5.03
CA SER A 60 2.16 9.82 5.67
C SER A 60 2.81 10.86 6.59
N GLU A 61 2.71 12.15 6.24
CA GLU A 61 3.26 13.26 7.03
C GLU A 61 2.64 13.38 8.44
N ASP A 62 1.44 12.83 8.65
CA ASP A 62 0.75 12.82 9.95
C ASP A 62 1.27 11.71 10.89
N TYR A 63 2.09 10.78 10.39
CA TYR A 63 2.64 9.65 11.16
C TYR A 63 4.06 9.93 11.70
N SER A 64 4.44 9.23 12.76
CA SER A 64 5.81 9.21 13.31
C SER A 64 6.78 8.49 12.39
N ASP A 65 8.08 8.75 12.50
CA ASP A 65 9.11 8.41 11.50
C ASP A 65 8.98 7.03 10.83
N GLU A 66 9.04 5.92 11.58
CA GLU A 66 8.94 4.56 11.01
C GLU A 66 7.56 4.31 10.36
N ALA A 67 6.48 4.70 11.02
CA ALA A 67 5.13 4.60 10.46
C ALA A 67 4.92 5.51 9.24
N ARG A 68 5.59 6.67 9.17
CA ARG A 68 5.54 7.58 8.02
C ARG A 68 6.12 6.92 6.78
N GLU A 69 7.27 6.27 6.91
CA GLU A 69 7.90 5.55 5.79
C GLU A 69 7.00 4.40 5.33
N LEU A 70 6.50 3.58 6.26
CA LEU A 70 5.56 2.50 5.94
C LEU A 70 4.32 2.99 5.21
N VAL A 71 3.66 4.04 5.72
CA VAL A 71 2.44 4.58 5.10
C VAL A 71 2.71 5.15 3.71
N ARG A 72 3.86 5.82 3.53
CA ARG A 72 4.26 6.34 2.21
C ARG A 72 4.51 5.23 1.21
N ASP A 73 5.08 4.11 1.67
CA ASP A 73 5.48 3.00 0.82
C ASP A 73 4.36 1.99 0.56
N ILE A 74 3.17 2.11 1.18
CA ILE A 74 2.01 1.24 0.93
C ILE A 74 1.75 0.97 -0.57
N PRO A 75 1.71 1.99 -1.46
CA PRO A 75 1.50 1.74 -2.89
C PRO A 75 2.52 0.80 -3.51
N TYR A 76 3.78 0.90 -3.07
CA TYR A 76 4.83 0.00 -3.50
C TYR A 76 4.72 -1.36 -2.79
N SER A 77 4.61 -1.41 -1.47
CA SER A 77 4.54 -2.69 -0.74
C SER A 77 3.40 -3.59 -1.24
N LEU A 78 2.29 -2.99 -1.68
CA LEU A 78 1.10 -3.70 -2.15
C LEU A 78 0.91 -3.70 -3.68
N TYR A 79 1.95 -3.37 -4.46
CA TYR A 79 1.92 -3.42 -5.94
C TYR A 79 0.80 -2.59 -6.61
N LEU A 80 0.35 -1.51 -5.95
CA LEU A 80 -0.80 -0.72 -6.43
C LEU A 80 -0.47 0.10 -7.68
N GLU A 81 0.79 0.50 -7.85
CA GLU A 81 1.23 1.22 -9.05
C GLU A 81 1.23 0.31 -10.29
N GLU A 82 1.63 -0.95 -10.11
CA GLU A 82 1.57 -2.01 -11.11
C GLU A 82 0.10 -2.33 -11.47
N ALA A 83 -0.78 -2.45 -10.47
CA ALA A 83 -2.21 -2.64 -10.69
C ALA A 83 -2.85 -1.49 -11.51
N LEU A 84 -2.44 -0.24 -11.24
CA LEU A 84 -2.84 0.93 -12.03
C LEU A 84 -2.31 0.88 -13.47
N ALA A 85 -1.12 0.29 -13.66
CA ALA A 85 -0.47 0.13 -14.96
C ALA A 85 -0.88 -1.15 -15.71
N ALA A 86 -1.78 -1.98 -15.19
CA ALA A 86 -2.12 -3.28 -15.78
C ALA A 86 -2.61 -3.24 -17.25
N ASP A 87 -3.17 -2.11 -17.70
CA ASP A 87 -3.59 -1.92 -19.10
C ASP A 87 -2.52 -1.24 -19.98
N ASP A 88 -1.37 -0.90 -19.41
CA ASP A 88 -0.23 -0.27 -20.07
C ASP A 88 1.02 -1.16 -19.90
N PRO A 89 1.26 -2.12 -20.82
CA PRO A 89 2.34 -3.10 -20.67
C PRO A 89 3.74 -2.47 -20.70
N VAL A 90 3.89 -1.28 -21.28
CA VAL A 90 5.19 -0.57 -21.26
C VAL A 90 5.44 -0.01 -19.87
N ARG A 91 4.43 0.68 -19.31
CA ARG A 91 4.53 1.24 -17.96
C ARG A 91 4.71 0.15 -16.91
N LEU A 92 4.03 -0.98 -17.06
CA LEU A 92 4.17 -2.12 -16.15
C LEU A 92 5.60 -2.67 -16.16
N ALA A 93 6.19 -2.91 -17.34
CA ALA A 93 7.56 -3.39 -17.45
C ALA A 93 8.60 -2.41 -16.85
N GLU A 94 8.35 -1.09 -16.95
CA GLU A 94 9.20 -0.09 -16.29
C GLU A 94 9.13 -0.15 -14.76
N LEU A 95 7.94 -0.37 -14.21
CA LEU A 95 7.73 -0.50 -12.76
C LEU A 95 8.37 -1.78 -12.22
N GLU A 96 8.17 -2.91 -12.91
CA GLU A 96 8.81 -4.19 -12.56
C GLU A 96 10.33 -4.06 -12.54
N ALA A 97 10.93 -3.42 -13.56
CA ALA A 97 12.37 -3.19 -13.60
C ALA A 97 12.88 -2.25 -12.49
N GLN A 98 12.06 -1.29 -12.05
CA GLN A 98 12.41 -0.42 -10.92
C GLN A 98 12.39 -1.19 -9.59
N ARG A 99 11.46 -2.12 -9.43
CA ARG A 99 11.36 -2.99 -8.25
C ARG A 99 12.53 -3.98 -8.18
N ASP A 100 12.83 -4.66 -9.30
CA ASP A 100 13.98 -5.57 -9.41
C ASP A 100 15.33 -4.88 -9.09
N ALA A 101 15.43 -3.56 -9.28
CA ALA A 101 16.64 -2.80 -8.96
C ALA A 101 16.75 -2.38 -7.49
N ARG A 102 15.66 -2.50 -6.72
CA ARG A 102 15.54 -2.08 -5.32
C ARG A 102 15.65 -3.25 -4.34
N ASP A 103 15.27 -4.45 -4.78
CA ASP A 103 15.43 -5.73 -4.07
C ASP A 103 16.86 -6.31 -4.19
#